data_AF-A0A7U9RCB9-F1
#
_entry.id   AF-A0A7U9RCB9-F1
#
_cell.length_a   1.000
_cell.length_b   1.000
_cell.length_c   1.000
_cell.angle_alpha   90.00
_cell.angle_beta   90.00
_cell.angle_gamma   90.00
#
_symmetry.space_group_name_H-M   'P 1'
#
loop_
_entity.id
_entity.type
_entity.pdbx_description
1 polymer ?
#
loop_
_entity_poly.entity_id
_entity_poly.type
_entity_poly.pdbx_seq_one_letter_code
_entity_poly.pdbx_strand_id
1 'polypeptide(L)'
;MTRFEREINGSLGDFWKRNAEEEVKKAVAQADEKATVDEDGAIRWKSNARCLMDDFCEKLEYAGYPFSREATARKRDAQNEESIAEYRRNHRGLSGEALAEARAAFGEGATVVNILTGERTKL
;
A
#
# COMPACT_ATOMS: atom_id res chain seq x y z
N MET A 1 -12.61 6.91 13.97
CA MET A 1 -12.07 8.16 13.41
C MET A 1 -10.62 7.90 13.02
N THR A 2 -10.28 8.04 11.74
CA THR A 2 -8.93 7.83 11.20
C THR A 2 -8.00 8.98 11.56
N ARG A 3 -6.71 8.83 11.25
CA ARG A 3 -5.75 9.93 11.40
C ARG A 3 -6.09 11.09 10.47
N PHE A 4 -6.42 10.83 9.20
CA PHE A 4 -6.76 11.87 8.24
C PHE A 4 -8.01 12.65 8.68
N GLU A 5 -9.05 11.98 9.18
CA GLU A 5 -10.23 12.65 9.73
C GLU A 5 -9.88 13.60 10.89
N ARG A 6 -8.94 13.19 11.75
CA ARG A 6 -8.42 14.03 12.84
C ARG A 6 -7.59 15.21 12.35
N GLU A 7 -6.88 15.05 11.24
CA GLU A 7 -6.11 16.13 10.61
C GLU A 7 -7.08 17.14 9.97
N ILE A 8 -8.01 16.68 9.14
CA ILE A 8 -8.92 17.54 8.36
C ILE A 8 -9.94 18.28 9.24
N ASN A 9 -10.35 17.69 10.37
CA ASN A 9 -11.23 18.35 11.34
C ASN A 9 -10.49 19.33 12.29
N GLY A 10 -9.15 19.38 12.23
CA GLY A 10 -8.32 20.29 13.02
C GLY A 10 -8.00 19.81 14.43
N SER A 11 -8.37 18.59 14.83
CA SER A 11 -8.06 18.05 16.17
C SER A 11 -6.56 17.92 16.45
N LEU A 12 -5.72 17.94 15.42
CA LEU A 12 -4.26 17.91 15.53
C LEU A 12 -3.60 19.29 15.37
N GLY A 13 -4.40 20.36 15.17
CA GLY A 13 -3.91 21.73 15.03
C GLY A 13 -3.87 22.25 13.59
N ASP A 14 -3.73 23.57 13.45
CA ASP A 14 -3.94 24.29 12.18
C ASP A 14 -2.94 23.93 11.07
N PHE A 15 -1.73 23.54 11.43
CA PHE A 15 -0.76 23.06 10.45
C PHE A 15 -1.27 21.78 9.77
N TRP A 16 -1.67 20.79 10.56
CA TRP A 16 -2.12 19.50 10.05
C TRP A 16 -3.41 19.60 9.26
N LYS A 17 -4.33 20.48 9.69
CA LYS A 17 -5.54 20.78 8.92
C LYS A 17 -5.21 21.33 7.54
N ARG A 18 -4.41 22.39 7.46
CA ARG A 18 -4.00 22.99 6.18
C ARG A 18 -3.26 21.99 5.30
N ASN A 19 -2.38 21.18 5.89
CA ASN A 19 -1.68 20.13 5.14
C ASN A 19 -2.65 19.10 4.58
N ALA A 20 -3.62 18.62 5.38
CA ALA A 20 -4.61 17.64 4.92
C ALA A 20 -5.49 18.19 3.78
N GLU A 21 -5.91 19.46 3.86
CA GLU A 21 -6.65 20.13 2.78
C GLU A 21 -5.84 20.20 1.47
N GLU A 22 -4.55 20.50 1.54
CA GLU A 22 -3.66 20.51 0.36
C GLU A 22 -3.41 19.10 -0.19
N GLU A 23 -3.26 18.10 0.68
CA GLU A 23 -3.09 16.70 0.28
C GLU A 23 -4.34 16.14 -0.42
N VAL A 24 -5.55 16.58 -0.05
CA VAL A 24 -6.78 16.25 -0.78
C VAL A 24 -6.73 16.78 -2.21
N LYS A 25 -6.36 18.06 -2.40
CA LYS A 25 -6.25 18.67 -3.74
C LYS A 25 -5.23 17.95 -4.61
N LYS A 26 -4.07 17.62 -4.05
CA LYS A 26 -3.03 16.85 -4.75
C LYS A 26 -3.49 15.44 -5.10
N ALA A 27 -4.22 14.77 -4.19
CA ALA A 27 -4.74 13.43 -4.44
C ALA A 27 -5.71 13.42 -5.62
N VAL A 28 -6.63 14.39 -5.68
CA VAL A 28 -7.57 14.53 -6.82
C VAL A 28 -6.81 14.77 -8.12
N ALA A 29 -5.91 15.76 -8.16
CA ALA A 29 -5.14 16.07 -9.37
C ALA A 29 -4.31 14.86 -9.85
N GLN A 30 -3.72 14.12 -8.92
CA GLN A 30 -2.96 12.90 -9.23
C GLN A 30 -3.87 11.77 -9.73
N ALA A 31 -5.08 11.62 -9.18
CA ALA A 31 -6.06 10.63 -9.63
C ALA A 31 -6.55 10.94 -11.05
N ASP A 32 -6.89 12.21 -11.34
CA ASP A 32 -7.29 12.66 -12.68
C ASP A 32 -6.23 12.32 -13.74
N GLU A 33 -4.96 12.59 -13.42
CA GLU A 33 -3.85 12.33 -14.33
C GLU A 33 -3.55 10.83 -14.47
N LYS A 34 -3.45 10.10 -13.35
CA LYS A 34 -2.76 8.80 -13.29
C LYS A 34 -3.63 7.61 -12.94
N ALA A 35 -4.89 7.81 -12.58
CA ALA A 35 -5.79 6.73 -12.20
C ALA A 35 -6.96 6.56 -13.19
N THR A 36 -7.55 5.36 -13.19
CA THR A 36 -8.77 5.06 -13.91
C THR A 36 -9.75 4.40 -12.94
N VAL A 37 -11.03 4.69 -13.10
CA VAL A 37 -12.13 4.02 -12.40
C VAL A 37 -12.69 2.95 -13.33
N ASP A 38 -12.70 1.71 -12.87
CA ASP A 38 -13.27 0.57 -13.60
C ASP A 38 -14.81 0.60 -13.54
N GLU A 39 -15.46 -0.23 -14.36
CA GLU A 39 -16.94 -0.31 -14.44
C GLU A 39 -17.62 -0.64 -13.10
N ASP A 40 -16.96 -1.40 -12.24
CA ASP A 40 -17.44 -1.73 -10.89
C ASP A 40 -17.15 -0.64 -9.84
N GLY A 41 -16.63 0.50 -10.29
CA GLY A 41 -16.32 1.66 -9.46
C GLY A 41 -14.96 1.58 -8.75
N ALA A 42 -14.19 0.52 -8.92
CA ALA A 42 -12.86 0.42 -8.30
C ALA A 42 -11.86 1.35 -8.99
N ILE A 43 -11.01 2.02 -8.22
CA ILE A 43 -9.98 2.91 -8.76
C ILE A 43 -8.59 2.25 -8.74
N ARG A 44 -7.87 2.35 -9.85
CA ARG A 44 -6.51 1.80 -10.00
C ARG A 44 -5.56 2.73 -10.75
N TRP A 45 -4.26 2.55 -10.53
CA TRP A 45 -3.23 3.27 -11.26
C TRP A 45 -3.12 2.78 -12.70
N LYS A 46 -2.99 3.71 -13.66
CA LYS A 46 -2.76 3.41 -15.09
C LYS A 46 -1.41 2.71 -15.31
N SER A 47 -0.40 3.01 -14.49
CA SER A 47 0.98 2.55 -14.69
C SER A 47 1.19 1.06 -14.43
N ASN A 48 0.45 0.46 -13.50
CA ASN A 48 0.66 -0.92 -13.06
C ASN A 48 -0.64 -1.68 -12.77
N ALA A 49 -1.80 -1.08 -13.07
CA ALA A 49 -3.14 -1.63 -12.82
C ALA A 49 -3.42 -2.01 -11.35
N ARG A 50 -2.63 -1.53 -10.39
CA ARG A 50 -2.86 -1.77 -8.96
C ARG A 50 -3.93 -0.85 -8.41
N CYS A 51 -4.83 -1.43 -7.61
CA CYS A 51 -5.84 -0.66 -6.88
C CYS A 51 -5.17 0.29 -5.89
N LEU A 52 -5.76 1.47 -5.72
CA LEU A 52 -5.19 2.49 -4.83
C LEU A 52 -5.22 2.03 -3.36
N MET A 53 -4.26 2.56 -2.60
CA MET A 53 -4.16 2.38 -1.16
C MET A 53 -5.29 3.11 -0.41
N ASP A 54 -5.67 2.59 0.76
CA ASP A 54 -6.87 3.04 1.47
C ASP A 54 -6.77 4.48 1.98
N ASP A 55 -5.59 4.91 2.41
CA ASP A 55 -5.30 6.28 2.84
C ASP A 55 -5.39 7.30 1.70
N PHE A 56 -5.08 6.88 0.46
CA PHE A 56 -5.32 7.71 -0.71
C PHE A 56 -6.81 7.74 -1.08
N CYS A 57 -7.47 6.58 -1.04
CA CYS A 57 -8.93 6.49 -1.26
C CYS A 57 -9.69 7.35 -0.26
N GLU A 58 -9.29 7.40 1.00
CA GLU A 58 -9.92 8.24 2.01
C GLU A 58 -9.94 9.74 1.64
N LYS A 59 -8.83 10.25 1.10
CA LYS A 59 -8.73 11.64 0.62
C LYS A 59 -9.65 11.90 -0.57
N LEU A 60 -9.74 10.94 -1.50
CA LEU A 60 -10.62 11.03 -2.67
C LEU A 60 -12.09 10.96 -2.28
N GLU A 61 -12.43 10.08 -1.33
CA GLU A 61 -13.79 9.93 -0.79
C GLU A 61 -14.22 11.22 -0.09
N TYR A 62 -13.35 11.82 0.72
CA TYR A 62 -13.58 13.13 1.32
C TYR A 62 -13.80 14.24 0.28
N ALA A 63 -13.07 14.18 -0.85
CA ALA A 63 -13.25 15.12 -1.97
C ALA A 63 -14.54 14.89 -2.78
N GLY A 64 -15.28 13.81 -2.54
CA GLY A 64 -16.42 13.41 -3.35
C GLY A 64 -16.04 12.90 -4.75
N TYR A 65 -14.82 12.39 -4.91
CA TYR A 65 -14.36 11.83 -6.18
C TYR A 65 -15.22 10.61 -6.59
N PRO A 66 -15.59 10.45 -7.88
CA PRO A 66 -16.55 9.42 -8.30
C PRO A 66 -15.89 8.03 -8.41
N PHE A 67 -15.77 7.32 -7.29
CA PHE A 67 -15.31 5.93 -7.21
C PHE A 67 -15.92 5.23 -5.99
N SER A 68 -15.70 3.91 -5.87
CA SER A 68 -16.11 3.10 -4.72
C SER A 68 -14.88 2.64 -3.93
N ARG A 69 -14.74 3.16 -2.69
CA ARG A 69 -13.69 2.73 -1.75
C ARG A 69 -13.82 1.25 -1.39
N GLU A 70 -15.04 0.75 -1.22
CA GLU A 70 -15.29 -0.66 -0.93
C GLU A 70 -14.89 -1.57 -2.10
N ALA A 71 -15.30 -1.25 -3.34
CA ALA A 71 -14.92 -2.04 -4.51
C ALA A 71 -13.39 -2.06 -4.70
N THR A 72 -12.75 -0.90 -4.48
CA THR A 72 -11.29 -0.75 -4.53
C THR A 72 -10.60 -1.61 -3.47
N ALA A 73 -11.10 -1.61 -2.23
CA ALA A 73 -10.56 -2.42 -1.14
C ALA A 73 -10.63 -3.92 -1.46
N ARG A 74 -11.81 -4.41 -1.89
CA ARG A 74 -11.98 -5.83 -2.26
C ARG A 74 -11.04 -6.28 -3.37
N LYS A 75 -10.92 -5.49 -4.45
CA LYS A 75 -9.99 -5.81 -5.55
C LYS A 75 -8.54 -5.74 -5.10
N ARG A 76 -8.17 -4.77 -4.27
CA ARG A 76 -6.82 -4.65 -3.71
C ARG A 76 -6.46 -5.87 -2.87
N ASP A 77 -7.38 -6.36 -2.04
CA ASP A 77 -7.16 -7.54 -1.21
C ASP A 77 -6.93 -8.79 -2.07
N ALA A 78 -7.75 -8.99 -3.11
CA ALA A 78 -7.55 -10.06 -4.09
C ALA A 78 -6.18 -9.94 -4.81
N GLN A 79 -5.80 -8.74 -5.23
CA GLN A 79 -4.50 -8.46 -5.85
C GLN A 79 -3.33 -8.77 -4.90
N ASN A 80 -3.48 -8.48 -3.61
CA ASN A 80 -2.48 -8.77 -2.59
C ASN A 80 -2.35 -10.29 -2.37
N GLU A 81 -3.47 -10.99 -2.24
CA GLU A 81 -3.50 -12.44 -2.10
C GLU A 81 -2.81 -13.14 -3.28
N GLU A 82 -3.12 -12.72 -4.51
CA GLU A 82 -2.49 -13.25 -5.72
C GLU A 82 -0.97 -13.00 -5.71
N SER A 83 -0.54 -11.80 -5.34
CA SER A 83 0.89 -11.43 -5.32
C SER A 83 1.66 -12.22 -4.27
N ILE A 84 1.07 -12.41 -3.08
CA ILE A 84 1.67 -13.22 -2.01
C ILE A 84 1.73 -14.69 -2.43
N ALA A 85 0.67 -15.21 -3.06
CA ALA A 85 0.64 -16.57 -3.57
C ALA A 85 1.71 -16.79 -4.66
N GLU A 86 1.86 -15.84 -5.59
CA GLU A 86 2.91 -15.86 -6.61
C GLU A 86 4.30 -15.86 -5.98
N TYR A 87 4.55 -14.96 -5.02
CA TYR A 87 5.81 -14.94 -4.28
C TYR A 87 6.12 -16.30 -3.64
N ARG A 88 5.14 -16.90 -2.94
CA ARG A 88 5.30 -18.22 -2.31
C ARG A 88 5.60 -19.32 -3.34
N ARG A 89 4.94 -19.32 -4.50
CA ARG A 89 5.21 -20.30 -5.57
C ARG A 89 6.61 -20.15 -6.17
N ASN A 90 7.10 -18.93 -6.28
CA ASN A 90 8.36 -18.61 -6.95
C ASN A 90 9.57 -18.53 -6.00
N HIS A 91 9.35 -18.46 -4.69
CA HIS A 91 10.43 -18.41 -3.72
C HIS A 91 11.29 -19.68 -3.76
N ARG A 92 12.61 -19.51 -3.71
CA ARG A 92 13.61 -20.59 -3.75
C ARG A 92 14.59 -20.52 -2.58
N GLY A 93 14.25 -19.75 -1.53
CA GLY A 93 15.17 -19.42 -0.44
C GLY A 93 16.16 -18.33 -0.84
N LEU A 94 17.13 -18.08 0.05
CA LEU A 94 18.21 -17.13 -0.17
C LEU A 94 19.28 -17.72 -1.09
N SER A 95 19.78 -16.93 -2.04
CA SER A 95 20.96 -17.28 -2.83
C SER A 95 22.22 -17.28 -1.95
N GLY A 96 23.33 -17.83 -2.46
CA GLY A 96 24.61 -17.81 -1.73
C GLY A 96 25.10 -16.40 -1.39
N GLU A 97 24.91 -15.45 -2.31
CA GLU A 97 25.21 -14.03 -2.09
C GLU A 97 24.28 -13.42 -1.03
N ALA A 98 22.96 -13.64 -1.14
CA ALA A 98 22.00 -13.13 -0.17
C ALA A 98 22.20 -13.73 1.24
N LEU A 99 22.68 -14.99 1.34
CA LEU A 99 23.09 -15.59 2.61
C LEU A 99 24.32 -14.89 3.20
N ALA A 100 25.32 -14.57 2.39
CA ALA A 100 26.51 -13.86 2.84
C ALA A 100 26.16 -12.44 3.33
N GLU A 101 25.31 -11.71 2.59
CA GLU A 101 24.81 -10.40 3.00
C GLU A 101 24.00 -10.48 4.30
N ALA A 102 23.12 -11.48 4.42
CA ALA A 102 22.33 -11.69 5.62
C ALA A 102 23.23 -11.98 6.83
N ARG A 103 24.27 -12.82 6.70
CA ARG A 103 25.26 -13.07 7.77
C ARG A 103 25.98 -11.79 8.19
N ALA A 104 26.38 -10.96 7.24
CA ALA A 104 27.07 -9.71 7.53
C ALA A 104 26.15 -8.70 8.26
N ALA A 105 24.88 -8.64 7.89
CA ALA A 105 23.91 -7.70 8.46
C ALA A 105 23.34 -8.14 9.81
N PHE A 106 23.01 -9.43 9.96
CA PHE A 106 22.29 -9.95 11.14
C PHE A 106 23.17 -10.79 12.07
N GLY A 107 24.38 -11.15 11.65
CA GLY A 107 25.31 -12.00 12.40
C GLY A 107 25.21 -13.48 12.04
N GLU A 108 26.36 -14.16 12.09
CA GLU A 108 26.45 -15.60 11.91
C GLU A 108 25.71 -16.34 13.05
N GLY A 109 24.96 -17.39 12.71
CA GLY A 109 24.15 -18.17 13.65
C GLY A 109 22.77 -17.58 13.96
N ALA A 110 22.47 -16.35 13.52
CA ALA A 110 21.14 -15.75 13.67
C ALA A 110 20.09 -16.48 12.83
N THR A 111 18.81 -16.33 13.18
CA THR A 111 17.69 -16.87 12.39
C THR A 111 16.89 -15.73 11.79
N VAL A 112 16.80 -15.70 10.47
CA VAL A 112 15.94 -14.75 9.75
C VAL A 112 14.64 -15.43 9.35
N VAL A 113 13.56 -14.65 9.30
CA VAL A 113 12.23 -15.15 8.93
C VAL A 113 11.74 -14.39 7.71
N ASN A 114 11.34 -15.13 6.68
CA ASN A 114 10.63 -14.55 5.55
C ASN A 114 9.19 -14.23 5.98
N ILE A 115 8.86 -12.94 6.09
CA ILE A 115 7.55 -12.50 6.60
C ILE A 115 6.36 -12.96 5.73
N LEU A 116 6.58 -13.22 4.43
CA LEU A 116 5.51 -13.60 3.51
C LEU A 116 5.25 -15.11 3.47
N THR A 117 6.28 -15.93 3.67
CA THR A 117 6.19 -17.40 3.64
C THR A 117 6.22 -18.04 5.02
N GLY A 118 6.73 -17.34 6.04
CA GLY A 118 7.01 -17.89 7.37
C GLY A 118 8.28 -18.76 7.43
N GLU A 119 9.01 -18.89 6.32
CA GLU A 119 10.23 -19.68 6.24
C GLU A 119 11.31 -19.12 7.17
N ARG A 120 12.01 -20.02 7.87
CA ARG A 120 13.09 -19.68 8.80
C ARG A 120 14.41 -20.16 8.24
N THR A 121 15.38 -19.25 8.13
CA THR A 121 16.73 -19.55 7.64
C THR A 121 17.73 -19.25 8.72
N LYS A 122 18.50 -20.27 9.14
CA LYS A 122 19.65 -20.07 10.02
C LYS A 122 20.83 -19.61 9.19
N LEU A 123 21.39 -18.47 9.56
CA LEU A 123 22.53 -17.82 8.88
C LEU A 123 23.83 -18.53 9.25
#